data_AF-A0ABD5APD0-F1
#
_entry.id   AF-A0ABD5APD0-F1
#
_cell.length_a   1.000
_cell.length_b   1.000
_cell.length_c   1.000
_cell.angle_alpha   90.00
_cell.angle_beta   90.00
_cell.angle_gamma   90.00
#
_symmetry.space_group_name_H-M   'P 1'
#
loop_
_entity.id
_entity.type
_entity.pdbx_description
1 polymer ?
#
loop_
_entity_poly.entity_id
_entity_poly.type
_entity_poly.pdbx_seq_one_letter_code
_entity_poly.pdbx_strand_id
1 'polypeptide(L)'
;MNAQKGFTLIELMIVVAIIGILAAVALPAYQNYTVKARVSEVILAASSCRSTITDIVQNSPVANLGTALSTSCTISPTKMVTGGSADANGVITVVGNATSLGGETSDTANSIILTPMMSATAELTANNAGGQTIQGWKCGPKTGTNPMPNKYLPGSCQGTY
;
A
#
# COMPACT_ATOMS: atom_id res chain seq x y z
N MET A 1 -21.95 56.63 20.86
CA MET A 1 -21.08 55.64 21.53
C MET A 1 -21.53 54.27 21.06
N ASN A 2 -20.79 53.62 20.16
CA ASN A 2 -21.12 52.27 19.70
C ASN A 2 -20.73 51.30 20.80
N ALA A 3 -21.73 50.78 21.53
CA ALA A 3 -21.50 49.73 22.51
C ALA A 3 -20.99 48.48 21.79
N GLN A 4 -19.69 48.18 21.91
CA GLN A 4 -19.13 46.92 21.48
C GLN A 4 -19.80 45.82 22.30
N LYS A 5 -20.73 45.07 21.69
CA LYS A 5 -21.26 43.83 22.25
C LYS A 5 -20.12 42.81 22.22
N GLY A 6 -19.49 42.58 23.37
CA GLY A 6 -18.51 41.51 23.53
C GLY A 6 -19.17 40.14 23.38
N PHE A 7 -18.37 39.15 22.97
CA PHE A 7 -18.79 37.75 22.94
C PHE A 7 -19.11 37.26 24.35
N THR A 8 -20.22 36.53 24.51
CA THR A 8 -20.60 35.98 25.83
C THR A 8 -19.83 34.69 26.11
N LEU A 9 -19.57 34.42 27.40
CA LEU A 9 -18.97 33.15 27.83
C LEU A 9 -19.81 31.94 27.39
N ILE A 10 -21.14 32.10 27.35
CA ILE A 10 -22.05 31.03 26.93
C ILE A 10 -21.93 30.74 25.42
N GLU A 11 -21.78 31.77 24.57
CA GLU A 11 -21.52 31.58 23.14
C GLU A 11 -20.19 30.85 22.91
N LEU A 12 -19.15 31.22 23.66
CA LEU A 12 -17.85 30.56 23.55
C LEU A 12 -17.91 29.09 23.99
N MET A 13 -18.63 28.78 25.07
CA MET A 13 -18.80 27.40 25.53
C MET A 13 -19.57 26.53 24.53
N ILE A 14 -20.61 27.07 23.87
CA ILE A 14 -21.35 26.35 22.83
C ILE A 14 -20.44 26.06 21.63
N VAL A 15 -19.64 27.03 21.20
CA VAL A 15 -18.69 26.84 20.08
C VAL A 15 -17.68 25.74 20.40
N VAL A 16 -17.11 25.74 21.62
CA VAL A 16 -16.17 24.69 22.05
C VAL A 16 -16.84 23.31 22.08
N ALA A 17 -18.09 23.22 22.54
CA ALA A 17 -18.84 21.97 22.54
C ALA A 17 -19.05 21.41 21.13
N ILE A 18 -19.43 22.27 20.17
CA ILE A 18 -19.62 21.86 18.76
C ILE A 18 -18.29 21.42 18.15
N ILE A 19 -17.20 22.18 18.35
CA ILE A 19 -15.86 21.80 17.86
C ILE A 19 -15.42 20.46 18.46
N GLY A 20 -15.71 20.23 19.75
CA GLY A 20 -15.40 18.96 20.42
C GLY A 20 -16.06 17.75 19.74
N ILE A 21 -17.35 17.85 19.40
CA ILE A 21 -18.09 16.79 18.69
C ILE A 21 -17.51 16.58 17.29
N LEU A 22 -17.29 17.66 16.53
CA LEU A 22 -16.73 17.57 15.18
C LEU A 22 -15.32 16.96 15.18
N ALA A 23 -14.47 17.34 16.14
CA ALA A 23 -13.12 16.82 16.28
C ALA A 23 -13.10 15.33 16.59
N ALA A 24 -14.01 14.84 17.43
CA ALA A 24 -14.11 13.42 17.78
C ALA A 24 -14.38 12.52 16.56
N VAL A 25 -15.15 13.00 15.58
CA VAL A 25 -15.44 12.26 14.33
C VAL A 25 -14.37 12.51 13.27
N ALA A 26 -13.88 13.74 13.14
CA ALA A 26 -12.94 14.12 12.10
C ALA A 26 -11.52 13.58 12.33
N LEU A 27 -11.06 13.51 13.58
CA LEU A 27 -9.68 13.12 13.89
C LEU A 27 -9.36 11.67 13.49
N PRO A 28 -10.20 10.65 13.79
CA PRO A 28 -9.94 9.29 13.33
C PRO A 28 -9.96 9.16 11.80
N ALA A 29 -10.86 9.89 11.12
CA ALA A 29 -10.93 9.90 9.67
C ALA A 29 -9.67 10.53 9.04
N TYR A 30 -9.19 11.65 9.59
CA TYR A 30 -7.96 12.31 9.15
C TYR A 30 -6.74 11.40 9.35
N GLN A 31 -6.63 10.73 10.51
CA GLN A 31 -5.56 9.76 10.76
C GLN A 31 -5.57 8.67 9.69
N ASN A 32 -6.72 8.06 9.39
CA ASN A 32 -6.82 7.03 8.36
C ASN A 32 -6.38 7.54 6.98
N TYR A 33 -6.73 8.78 6.62
CA TYR A 33 -6.30 9.39 5.37
C TYR A 33 -4.78 9.58 5.31
N THR A 34 -4.16 10.02 6.40
CA THR A 34 -2.70 10.19 6.45
C THR A 34 -1.95 8.86 6.37
N VAL A 35 -2.46 7.80 7.02
CA VAL A 35 -1.89 6.45 6.92
C VAL A 35 -2.01 5.93 5.49
N LYS A 36 -3.18 6.10 4.86
CA LYS A 36 -3.43 5.72 3.46
C LYS A 36 -2.48 6.43 2.47
N ALA A 37 -2.18 7.70 2.72
CA ALA A 37 -1.21 8.44 1.92
C ALA A 37 0.20 7.83 2.04
N ARG A 38 0.66 7.52 3.26
CA ARG A 38 1.96 6.87 3.50
C ARG A 38 2.03 5.45 2.91
N VAL A 39 0.93 4.70 2.99
CA VAL A 39 0.80 3.38 2.36
C VAL A 39 0.95 3.45 0.84
N SER A 40 0.55 4.56 0.21
CA SER A 40 0.79 4.76 -1.21
C SER A 40 2.30 4.82 -1.53
N GLU A 41 3.13 5.33 -0.63
CA GLU A 41 4.60 5.27 -0.78
C GLU A 41 5.13 3.83 -0.70
N VAL A 42 4.55 3.00 0.16
CA VAL A 42 4.88 1.56 0.25
C VAL A 42 4.58 0.86 -1.08
N ILE A 43 3.45 1.18 -1.71
CA ILE A 43 3.09 0.63 -3.03
C ILE A 43 4.03 1.16 -4.12
N LEU A 44 4.39 2.46 -4.06
CA LEU A 44 5.32 3.07 -5.01
C LEU A 44 6.73 2.48 -4.90
N ALA A 45 7.15 2.02 -3.73
CA ALA A 45 8.44 1.35 -3.57
C ALA A 45 8.55 0.05 -4.38
N ALA A 46 7.43 -0.59 -4.73
CA ALA A 46 7.42 -1.76 -5.62
C ALA A 46 7.52 -1.41 -7.12
N SER A 47 7.44 -0.13 -7.50
CA SER A 47 7.36 0.27 -8.91
C SER A 47 8.56 -0.17 -9.74
N SER A 48 9.78 -0.05 -9.20
CA SER A 48 11.00 -0.54 -9.85
C SER A 48 10.96 -2.05 -10.06
N CYS A 49 10.58 -2.82 -9.03
CA CYS A 49 10.44 -4.27 -9.14
C CYS A 49 9.42 -4.67 -10.20
N ARG A 50 8.29 -3.97 -10.31
CA ARG A 50 7.28 -4.25 -11.33
C ARG A 50 7.86 -4.12 -12.73
N SER A 51 8.62 -3.05 -12.99
CA SER A 51 9.28 -2.85 -14.28
C SER A 51 10.30 -3.95 -14.56
N THR A 52 11.16 -4.28 -13.60
CA THR A 52 12.18 -5.32 -13.77
C THR A 52 11.58 -6.71 -14.03
N ILE A 53 10.54 -7.09 -13.29
CA ILE A 53 9.86 -8.37 -13.49
C ILE A 53 9.18 -8.40 -14.86
N THR A 54 8.54 -7.29 -15.26
CA THR A 54 7.92 -7.19 -16.58
C THR A 54 8.94 -7.37 -17.69
N ASP A 55 10.11 -6.74 -17.56
CA ASP A 55 11.21 -6.86 -18.51
C ASP A 55 11.74 -8.30 -18.62
N ILE A 56 12.01 -8.95 -17.47
CA ILE A 56 12.46 -10.35 -17.43
C ILE A 56 11.43 -11.29 -18.05
N VAL A 57 10.15 -11.12 -17.73
CA VAL A 57 9.09 -12.00 -18.25
C VAL A 57 8.94 -11.85 -19.76
N GLN A 58 8.93 -10.63 -20.28
CA GLN A 58 8.71 -10.37 -21.70
C GLN A 58 9.92 -10.71 -22.58
N ASN A 59 11.14 -10.46 -22.08
CA ASN A 59 12.35 -10.58 -22.89
C ASN A 59 13.11 -11.90 -22.69
N SER A 60 12.70 -12.74 -21.73
CA SER A 60 13.43 -13.99 -21.47
C SER A 60 13.14 -15.06 -22.53
N PRO A 61 14.19 -15.68 -23.10
CA PRO A 61 14.04 -16.80 -24.03
C PRO A 61 13.79 -18.15 -23.34
N VAL A 62 13.85 -18.22 -21.99
CA VAL A 62 13.66 -19.46 -21.23
C VAL A 62 12.28 -19.50 -20.58
N ALA A 63 11.58 -20.63 -20.69
CA ALA A 63 10.23 -20.79 -20.16
C ALA A 63 10.16 -20.67 -18.63
N ASN A 64 11.16 -21.20 -17.91
CA ASN A 64 11.21 -21.16 -16.45
C ASN A 64 11.99 -19.95 -15.94
N LEU A 65 11.33 -19.06 -15.20
CA LEU A 65 11.93 -17.84 -14.66
C LEU A 65 12.11 -17.83 -13.14
N GLY A 66 11.85 -18.94 -12.45
CA GLY A 66 11.76 -18.96 -10.98
C GLY A 66 12.99 -18.37 -10.26
N THR A 67 14.18 -18.77 -10.69
CA THR A 67 15.44 -18.26 -10.14
C THR A 67 15.73 -16.81 -10.56
N ALA A 68 15.37 -16.44 -11.79
CA ALA A 68 15.56 -15.08 -12.29
C ALA A 68 14.65 -14.09 -11.54
N LEU A 69 13.38 -14.43 -11.35
CA LEU A 69 12.39 -13.58 -10.69
C LEU A 69 12.67 -13.42 -9.19
N SER A 70 13.00 -14.51 -8.49
CA SER A 70 13.27 -14.47 -7.04
C SER A 70 14.47 -13.61 -6.63
N THR A 71 15.42 -13.38 -7.54
CA THR A 71 16.61 -12.54 -7.29
C THR A 71 16.59 -11.22 -8.06
N SER A 72 15.57 -11.00 -8.90
CA SER A 72 15.46 -9.84 -9.79
C SER A 72 15.29 -8.50 -9.08
N CYS A 73 14.72 -8.51 -7.88
CA CYS A 73 14.41 -7.27 -7.19
C CYS A 73 14.49 -7.39 -5.67
N THR A 74 15.11 -6.37 -5.08
CA THR A 74 15.08 -6.07 -3.66
C THR A 74 14.65 -4.62 -3.47
N ILE A 75 13.81 -4.38 -2.47
CA ILE A 75 13.34 -3.05 -2.12
C ILE A 75 14.15 -2.58 -0.92
N SER A 76 14.90 -1.50 -1.12
CA SER A 76 15.71 -0.91 -0.05
C SER A 76 14.82 -0.25 1.02
N PRO A 77 15.25 -0.28 2.29
CA PRO A 77 14.52 0.39 3.36
C PRO A 77 14.42 1.91 3.12
N THR A 78 13.27 2.47 3.45
CA THR A 78 13.01 3.91 3.48
C THR A 78 12.34 4.27 4.81
N LYS A 79 11.89 5.52 4.97
CA LYS A 79 11.11 5.89 6.16
C LYS A 79 9.81 5.08 6.29
N MET A 80 9.12 4.81 5.17
CA MET A 80 7.82 4.10 5.17
C MET A 80 7.95 2.60 4.92
N VAL A 81 9.10 2.11 4.47
CA VAL A 81 9.30 0.72 4.02
C VAL A 81 10.48 0.11 4.79
N THR A 82 10.29 -1.06 5.38
CA THR A 82 11.40 -1.80 6.02
C THR A 82 12.16 -2.66 5.02
N GLY A 83 11.52 -3.09 3.94
CA GLY A 83 12.13 -3.79 2.83
C GLY A 83 11.10 -4.52 1.98
N GLY A 84 11.58 -5.35 1.06
CA GLY A 84 10.74 -6.17 0.21
C GLY A 84 11.53 -6.90 -0.86
N SER A 85 10.89 -7.87 -1.49
CA SER A 85 11.51 -8.69 -2.55
C SER A 85 10.43 -9.35 -3.40
N ALA A 86 10.83 -9.85 -4.57
CA ALA A 86 10.01 -10.71 -5.40
C ALA A 86 10.23 -12.18 -5.03
N ASP A 87 9.20 -13.02 -5.20
CA ASP A 87 9.33 -14.48 -5.11
C ASP A 87 9.59 -15.11 -6.49
N ALA A 88 9.64 -16.45 -6.54
CA ALA A 88 9.86 -17.19 -7.78
C ALA A 88 8.76 -16.99 -8.83
N ASN A 89 7.54 -16.62 -8.42
CA ASN A 89 6.43 -16.32 -9.32
C ASN A 89 6.34 -14.82 -9.64
N GLY A 90 7.34 -14.02 -9.26
CA GLY A 90 7.35 -12.58 -9.48
C GLY A 90 6.36 -11.82 -8.58
N VAL A 91 5.81 -12.45 -7.53
CA VAL A 91 4.98 -11.76 -6.55
C VAL A 91 5.88 -10.88 -5.70
N ILE A 92 5.68 -9.57 -5.79
CA ILE A 92 6.45 -8.59 -5.03
C ILE A 92 5.79 -8.44 -3.67
N THR A 93 6.53 -8.72 -2.60
CA THR A 93 6.10 -8.39 -1.23
C THR A 93 6.83 -7.13 -0.76
N VAL A 94 6.09 -6.14 -0.31
CA VAL A 94 6.63 -4.95 0.35
C VAL A 94 6.18 -4.93 1.80
N VAL A 95 7.13 -4.69 2.71
CA VAL A 95 6.87 -4.59 4.14
C VAL A 95 7.00 -3.13 4.56
N GLY A 96 5.91 -2.57 5.07
CA GLY A 96 5.85 -1.22 5.59
C GLY A 96 6.45 -1.10 6.99
N ASN A 97 7.00 0.07 7.31
CA ASN A 97 7.44 0.41 8.66
C ASN A 97 6.23 0.81 9.52
N ALA A 98 5.76 -0.11 10.35
CA ALA A 98 4.53 0.06 11.15
C ALA A 98 4.55 1.34 12.02
N THR A 99 5.68 1.63 12.66
CA THR A 99 5.84 2.83 13.50
C THR A 99 5.69 4.12 12.69
N SER A 100 6.23 4.14 11.47
CA SER A 100 6.22 5.33 10.61
C SER A 100 4.90 5.51 9.88
N LEU A 101 4.23 4.41 9.52
CA LEU A 101 2.90 4.40 8.92
C LEU A 101 1.84 4.89 9.91
N GLY A 102 1.82 4.33 11.12
CA GLY A 102 0.91 4.73 12.21
C GLY A 102 -0.51 4.18 12.05
N GLY A 103 -1.42 4.62 12.94
CA GLY A 103 -2.76 4.05 13.02
C GLY A 103 -2.74 2.62 13.54
N GLU A 104 -3.49 1.73 12.89
CA GLU A 104 -3.57 0.30 13.25
C GLU A 104 -2.51 -0.58 12.55
N THR A 105 -1.49 0.02 11.92
CA THR A 105 -0.39 -0.78 11.36
C THR A 105 0.51 -1.29 12.47
N SER A 106 0.88 -2.56 12.41
CA SER A 106 1.76 -3.24 13.36
C SER A 106 2.70 -4.20 12.61
N ASP A 107 3.61 -4.86 13.33
CA ASP A 107 4.43 -5.94 12.75
C ASP A 107 3.59 -7.11 12.21
N THR A 108 2.31 -7.19 12.61
CA THR A 108 1.31 -8.16 12.13
C THR A 108 0.33 -7.56 11.13
N ALA A 109 0.52 -6.31 10.69
CA ALA A 109 -0.42 -5.59 9.85
C ALA A 109 0.26 -4.51 8.99
N ASN A 110 1.28 -4.89 8.22
CA ASN A 110 2.13 -3.93 7.48
C ASN A 110 2.58 -4.37 6.08
N SER A 111 2.13 -5.51 5.55
CA SER A 111 2.64 -6.04 4.29
C SER A 111 1.62 -5.98 3.14
N ILE A 112 2.10 -5.62 1.96
CA ILE A 112 1.36 -5.55 0.69
C ILE A 112 2.02 -6.48 -0.30
N ILE A 113 1.20 -7.10 -1.18
CA ILE A 113 1.68 -7.85 -2.32
C ILE A 113 1.23 -7.22 -3.64
N LEU A 114 2.09 -7.33 -4.64
CA LEU A 114 1.78 -7.06 -6.03
C LEU A 114 2.03 -8.33 -6.83
N THR A 115 0.96 -8.92 -7.33
CA THR A 115 0.99 -10.16 -8.10
C THR A 115 0.87 -9.83 -9.59
N PRO A 116 1.84 -10.26 -10.42
CA PRO A 116 1.75 -10.11 -11.86
C PRO A 116 0.67 -11.02 -12.44
N MET A 117 -0.12 -10.50 -13.36
CA MET A 117 -1.27 -11.16 -13.98
C MET A 117 -1.01 -11.33 -15.49
N MET A 118 -1.12 -12.56 -15.99
CA MET A 118 -1.00 -12.88 -17.42
C MET A 118 -2.34 -12.73 -18.15
N SER A 119 -3.46 -12.74 -17.41
CA SER A 119 -4.80 -12.45 -17.90
C SER A 119 -5.66 -11.94 -16.72
N ALA A 120 -6.93 -11.61 -16.97
CA ALA A 120 -7.85 -11.15 -15.91
C ALA A 120 -7.94 -12.11 -14.70
N THR A 121 -7.72 -13.42 -14.90
CA THR A 121 -7.88 -14.44 -13.85
C THR A 121 -6.64 -15.29 -13.61
N ALA A 122 -5.60 -15.16 -14.42
CA ALA A 122 -4.39 -15.99 -14.31
C ALA A 122 -3.22 -15.18 -13.76
N GLU A 123 -2.73 -15.58 -12.59
CA GLU A 123 -1.47 -15.10 -12.02
C GLU A 123 -0.28 -15.68 -12.79
N LEU A 124 0.84 -14.97 -12.82
CA LEU A 124 2.09 -15.48 -13.35
C LEU A 124 2.51 -16.76 -12.60
N THR A 125 2.95 -17.77 -13.34
CA THR A 125 3.61 -18.94 -12.76
C THR A 125 4.99 -19.09 -13.38
N ALA A 126 6.00 -19.32 -12.57
CA ALA A 126 7.40 -19.29 -12.99
C ALA A 126 7.71 -20.24 -14.16
N ASN A 127 7.03 -21.40 -14.23
CA ASN A 127 7.42 -22.53 -15.08
C ASN A 127 7.14 -22.36 -16.57
N ASN A 128 6.37 -21.35 -17.00
CA ASN A 128 6.08 -21.04 -18.40
C ASN A 128 5.87 -19.54 -18.62
N ALA A 129 6.66 -18.72 -17.93
CA ALA A 129 6.53 -17.27 -17.94
C ALA A 129 7.37 -16.59 -19.03
N GLY A 130 8.47 -17.20 -19.49
CA GLY A 130 9.35 -16.58 -20.49
C GLY A 130 8.65 -16.26 -21.80
N GLY A 131 8.83 -15.04 -22.28
CA GLY A 131 8.23 -14.53 -23.51
C GLY A 131 6.73 -14.23 -23.40
N GLN A 132 6.12 -14.36 -22.21
CA GLN A 132 4.73 -14.01 -21.99
C GLN A 132 4.59 -12.50 -21.75
N THR A 133 3.37 -11.98 -21.90
CA THR A 133 3.05 -10.59 -21.56
C THR A 133 2.30 -10.51 -20.24
N ILE A 134 2.85 -9.74 -19.29
CA ILE A 134 2.10 -9.33 -18.10
C ILE A 134 1.05 -8.31 -18.54
N GLN A 135 -0.22 -8.65 -18.43
CA GLN A 135 -1.32 -7.74 -18.78
C GLN A 135 -1.55 -6.70 -17.68
N GLY A 136 -1.17 -7.01 -16.44
CA GLY A 136 -1.03 -6.03 -15.37
C GLY A 136 -0.84 -6.65 -14.00
N TRP A 137 -1.17 -5.88 -12.95
CA TRP A 137 -0.75 -6.18 -11.58
C TRP A 137 -1.91 -6.12 -10.61
N LYS A 138 -2.15 -7.22 -9.91
CA LYS A 138 -3.09 -7.27 -8.78
C LYS A 138 -2.37 -6.81 -7.52
N CYS A 139 -2.77 -5.69 -6.97
CA CYS A 139 -2.21 -5.15 -5.72
C CYS A 139 -3.20 -5.39 -4.58
N GLY A 140 -2.72 -5.86 -3.42
CA GLY A 140 -3.59 -6.14 -2.28
C GLY A 140 -2.81 -6.39 -0.99
N PRO A 141 -3.52 -6.63 0.13
CA PRO A 141 -2.88 -7.03 1.37
C PRO A 141 -2.16 -8.36 1.18
N LYS A 142 -1.01 -8.54 1.84
CA LYS A 142 -0.28 -9.81 1.79
C LYS A 142 -1.18 -10.96 2.25
N THR A 143 -1.16 -12.08 1.52
CA THR A 143 -1.87 -13.29 1.89
C THR A 143 -1.21 -13.98 3.09
N GLY A 144 -2.00 -14.39 4.07
CA GLY A 144 -1.51 -15.08 5.26
C GLY A 144 -0.91 -14.12 6.29
N THR A 145 0.42 -14.03 6.34
CA THR A 145 1.12 -13.30 7.41
C THR A 145 1.18 -11.81 7.16
N ASN A 146 0.84 -11.05 8.20
CA ASN A 146 0.99 -9.61 8.32
C ASN A 146 0.23 -8.77 7.26
N PRO A 147 -1.05 -9.07 6.97
CA PRO A 147 -1.82 -8.36 5.94
C PRO A 147 -2.01 -6.89 6.33
N MET A 148 -1.74 -5.99 5.40
CA MET A 148 -2.08 -4.59 5.62
C MET A 148 -3.60 -4.40 5.74
N PRO A 149 -4.12 -3.60 6.69
CA PRO A 149 -5.56 -3.36 6.81
C PRO A 149 -6.13 -2.70 5.55
N ASN A 150 -7.20 -3.27 4.97
CA ASN A 150 -7.80 -2.80 3.71
C ASN A 150 -8.20 -1.32 3.71
N LYS A 151 -8.56 -0.76 4.87
CA LYS A 151 -8.93 0.66 4.98
C LYS A 151 -7.77 1.62 4.65
N TYR A 152 -6.53 1.16 4.78
CA TYR A 152 -5.34 1.93 4.45
C TYR A 152 -4.88 1.73 3.00
N LEU A 153 -5.48 0.79 2.26
CA LEU A 153 -5.15 0.57 0.86
C LEU A 153 -5.94 1.52 -0.05
N PRO A 154 -5.30 2.12 -1.08
CA PRO A 154 -6.01 2.84 -2.13
C PRO A 154 -6.91 1.87 -2.91
N GLY A 155 -7.97 2.39 -3.57
CA GLY A 155 -8.90 1.54 -4.33
C GLY A 155 -8.22 0.71 -5.42
N SER A 156 -7.11 1.19 -5.97
CA SER A 156 -6.28 0.45 -6.94
C SER A 156 -5.45 -0.69 -6.35
N CYS A 157 -5.48 -0.90 -5.03
CA CYS A 157 -4.70 -1.92 -4.33
C CYS A 157 -5.56 -2.68 -3.31
N GLN A 158 -6.80 -3.03 -3.68
CA GLN A 158 -7.71 -3.79 -2.83
C GLN A 158 -7.98 -5.21 -3.35
N GLY A 159 -7.06 -5.76 -4.16
CA GLY A 159 -7.12 -7.14 -4.66
C GLY A 159 -7.88 -7.33 -5.97
N THR A 160 -8.25 -6.24 -6.65
CA THR A 160 -8.87 -6.28 -7.98
C THR A 160 -7.83 -6.03 -9.07
N TYR A 161 -7.88 -6.86 -10.11
CA TYR A 161 -7.17 -6.70 -11.37
C TYR A 161 -8.20 -6.74 -12.50
#